data_AF-B9TJZ7-F1
#
_entry.id   AF-B9TJZ7-F1
#
_cell.length_a   1.000
_cell.length_b   1.000
_cell.length_c   1.000
_cell.angle_alpha   90.00
_cell.angle_beta   90.00
_cell.angle_gamma   90.00
#
_symmetry.space_group_name_H-M   'P 1'
#
loop_
_entity.id
_entity.type
_entity.pdbx_description
1 polymer ?
#
loop_
_entity_poly.entity_id
_entity_poly.type
_entity_poly.pdbx_seq_one_letter_code
_entity_poly.pdbx_strand_id
1 'polypeptide(L)'
;MAGPDLIQQQLSRQFIESQQKLKEAEAAKGAERQKLMGEHMKMMHEAMNKMQTMKPKAGITMQEHEDWINEHQKLMDRVMGQMMEEHHMLMNSGDKHKH
;
A
#
# COMPACT_ATOMS: atom_id res chain seq x y z
N MET A 1 -17.08 11.99 -16.23
CA MET A 1 -16.03 11.80 -15.20
C MET A 1 -15.36 10.48 -15.50
N ALA A 2 -14.12 10.51 -15.97
CA ALA A 2 -13.33 9.29 -16.12
C ALA A 2 -13.02 8.80 -14.70
N GLY A 3 -13.77 7.81 -14.22
CA GLY A 3 -13.53 7.22 -12.91
C GLY A 3 -12.13 6.59 -12.83
N PRO A 4 -11.68 6.23 -11.62
CA PRO A 4 -10.36 5.61 -11.44
C PRO A 4 -10.20 4.40 -12.36
N ASP A 5 -9.03 4.32 -12.99
CA ASP A 5 -8.73 3.24 -13.93
C ASP A 5 -8.83 1.88 -13.22
N LEU A 6 -9.11 0.81 -13.96
CA LEU A 6 -9.25 -0.55 -13.41
C LEU A 6 -8.03 -0.94 -12.56
N ILE A 7 -6.84 -0.51 -12.98
CA ILE A 7 -5.58 -0.73 -12.26
C ILE A 7 -5.55 0.07 -10.94
N GLN A 8 -6.00 1.32 -10.93
CA GLN A 8 -6.10 2.14 -9.71
C GLN A 8 -7.09 1.55 -8.69
N GLN A 9 -8.24 1.05 -9.17
CA GLN A 9 -9.21 0.37 -8.32
C GLN A 9 -8.65 -0.94 -7.74
N GLN A 10 -7.95 -1.73 -8.56
CA GLN A 10 -7.32 -2.96 -8.10
C GLN A 10 -6.28 -2.66 -7.01
N LEU A 11 -5.42 -1.66 -7.23
CA LEU A 11 -4.43 -1.24 -6.25
C LEU A 11 -5.08 -0.76 -4.96
N SER A 12 -6.13 0.05 -5.06
CA SER A 12 -6.88 0.48 -3.87
C SER A 12 -7.38 -0.71 -3.04
N ARG A 13 -7.85 -1.79 -3.67
CA ARG A 13 -8.25 -3.01 -2.94
C ARG A 13 -7.04 -3.71 -2.33
N GLN A 14 -5.94 -3.87 -3.08
CA GLN A 14 -4.72 -4.49 -2.56
C GLN A 14 -4.17 -3.74 -1.34
N PHE A 15 -4.26 -2.41 -1.31
CA PHE A 15 -3.84 -1.61 -0.15
C PHE A 15 -4.74 -1.79 1.07
N ILE A 16 -6.06 -1.91 0.87
CA ILE A 16 -6.98 -2.21 1.98
C ILE A 16 -6.67 -3.58 2.58
N GLU A 17 -6.48 -4.59 1.73
CA GLU A 17 -6.13 -5.95 2.16
C GLU A 17 -4.77 -6.00 2.87
N SER A 18 -3.76 -5.31 2.33
CA SER A 18 -2.45 -5.24 2.98
C SER A 18 -2.55 -4.52 4.32
N GLN A 19 -3.35 -3.45 4.44
CA GLN A 19 -3.51 -2.72 5.71
C GLN A 19 -4.17 -3.60 6.78
N GLN A 20 -5.15 -4.41 6.37
CA GLN A 20 -5.79 -5.35 7.27
C GLN A 20 -4.77 -6.37 7.80
N LYS A 21 -3.93 -6.93 6.92
CA LYS A 21 -2.85 -7.84 7.34
C LYS A 21 -1.86 -7.20 8.30
N LEU A 22 -1.53 -5.92 8.09
CA LEU A 22 -0.67 -5.19 9.01
C LEU A 22 -1.31 -5.08 10.41
N LYS A 23 -2.59 -4.71 10.47
CA LYS A 23 -3.33 -4.64 11.75
C LYS A 23 -3.46 -6.00 12.44
N GLU A 24 -3.70 -7.05 11.68
CA GLU A 24 -3.71 -8.43 12.19
C GLU A 24 -2.32 -8.83 12.71
N ALA A 25 -1.25 -8.46 12.01
CA ALA A 25 0.12 -8.69 12.44
C ALA A 25 0.47 -7.95 13.73
N GLU A 26 -0.05 -6.73 13.91
CA GLU A 26 0.12 -5.94 15.14
C GLU A 26 -0.47 -6.64 16.36
N ALA A 27 -1.67 -7.22 16.20
CA ALA A 27 -2.38 -7.95 17.25
C ALA A 27 -1.81 -9.37 17.48
N ALA A 28 -1.19 -9.96 16.45
CA ALA A 28 -0.61 -11.30 16.50
C ALA A 28 0.75 -11.36 17.23
N LYS A 29 1.21 -12.58 17.50
CA LYS A 29 2.51 -12.85 18.16
C LYS A 29 3.26 -13.98 17.47
N GLY A 30 4.57 -14.03 17.67
CA GLY A 30 5.42 -15.13 17.23
C GLY A 30 5.35 -15.40 15.72
N ALA A 31 5.24 -16.67 15.35
CA ALA A 31 5.26 -17.12 13.95
C ALA A 31 4.10 -16.55 13.12
N GLU A 32 2.90 -16.40 13.70
CA GLU A 32 1.74 -15.87 12.97
C GLU A 32 1.95 -14.40 12.60
N ARG A 33 2.51 -13.62 13.53
CA ARG A 33 2.91 -12.23 13.24
C ARG A 33 3.92 -12.15 12.10
N GLN A 34 4.95 -13.00 12.12
CA GLN A 34 5.97 -13.02 11.06
C GLN A 34 5.36 -13.36 9.69
N LYS A 35 4.45 -14.33 9.66
CA LYS A 35 3.72 -14.71 8.44
C LYS A 35 2.88 -13.56 7.90
N LEU A 36 2.07 -12.92 8.75
CA LEU A 36 1.22 -11.79 8.35
C LEU A 36 2.04 -10.58 7.84
N MET A 37 3.16 -10.27 8.50
CA MET A 37 4.11 -9.25 8.03
C MET A 37 4.71 -9.61 6.67
N GLY A 38 5.10 -10.87 6.46
CA GLY A 38 5.64 -11.33 5.17
C GLY A 38 4.61 -11.22 4.04
N GLU A 39 3.34 -11.55 4.31
CA GLU A 39 2.24 -11.38 3.36
C GLU A 39 1.97 -9.90 3.07
N HIS A 40 1.95 -9.04 4.09
CA HIS A 40 1.82 -7.59 3.93
C HIS A 40 2.93 -7.02 3.03
N MET A 41 4.20 -7.32 3.36
CA MET A 41 5.38 -6.89 2.59
C MET A 41 5.30 -7.31 1.12
N LYS A 42 4.90 -8.56 0.85
CA LYS A 42 4.74 -9.05 -0.51
C LYS A 42 3.67 -8.26 -1.27
N MET A 43 2.51 -8.02 -0.66
CA MET A 43 1.44 -7.23 -1.26
C MET A 43 1.88 -5.79 -1.54
N MET A 44 2.60 -5.17 -0.61
CA MET A 44 3.14 -3.81 -0.76
C MET A 44 4.14 -3.73 -1.91
N HIS A 45 5.06 -4.69 -2.02
CA HIS A 45 6.06 -4.73 -3.09
C HIS A 45 5.41 -4.94 -4.47
N GLU A 46 4.43 -5.84 -4.59
CA GLU A 46 3.68 -6.05 -5.83
C GLU A 46 2.92 -4.78 -6.25
N ALA A 47 2.27 -4.11 -5.30
CA ALA A 47 1.49 -2.92 -5.56
C ALA A 47 2.38 -1.71 -5.91
N MET A 48 3.54 -1.55 -5.27
CA MET A 48 4.54 -0.55 -5.65
C MET A 48 5.07 -0.75 -7.06
N ASN A 49 5.44 -1.98 -7.42
CA ASN A 49 5.93 -2.28 -8.76
C ASN A 49 4.87 -1.94 -9.83
N LYS A 50 3.60 -2.28 -9.57
CA LYS A 50 2.50 -1.86 -10.44
C LYS A 50 2.42 -0.35 -10.54
N MET A 51 2.40 0.39 -9.42
CA MET A 51 2.34 1.85 -9.43
C MET A 51 3.48 2.49 -10.23
N GLN A 52 4.71 2.00 -10.08
CA GLN A 52 5.87 2.54 -10.80
C GLN A 52 5.75 2.38 -12.33
N THR A 53 5.10 1.30 -12.78
CA THR A 53 4.91 1.01 -14.21
C THR A 53 3.65 1.65 -14.81
N MET A 54 2.76 2.19 -13.97
CA MET A 54 1.52 2.81 -14.42
C MET A 54 1.80 4.13 -15.14
N LYS A 55 1.02 4.34 -16.20
CA LYS A 55 1.01 5.58 -16.97
C LYS A 55 -0.44 5.95 -17.28
N PRO A 56 -0.74 7.25 -17.46
CA PRO A 56 -2.04 7.67 -17.96
C PRO A 56 -2.28 7.06 -19.35
N LYS A 57 -3.55 6.82 -19.69
CA LYS A 57 -3.91 6.30 -21.03
C LYS A 57 -3.49 7.30 -22.11
N ALA A 58 -3.04 6.79 -23.25
CA ALA A 58 -2.71 7.63 -24.38
C ALA A 58 -3.98 8.29 -24.95
N GLY A 59 -3.88 9.56 -25.35
CA GLY A 59 -4.97 10.27 -26.01
C GLY A 59 -6.09 10.77 -25.08
N ILE A 60 -5.88 10.75 -23.76
CA ILE A 60 -6.80 11.39 -22.81
C ILE A 60 -6.67 12.92 -22.85
N THR A 61 -7.73 13.60 -22.42
CA THR A 61 -7.73 15.06 -22.27
C THR A 61 -6.84 15.50 -21.10
N MET A 62 -6.47 16.79 -21.05
CA MET A 62 -5.68 17.34 -19.94
C MET A 62 -6.40 17.22 -18.60
N GLN A 63 -7.73 17.37 -18.59
CA GLN A 63 -8.53 17.19 -17.37
C GLN A 63 -8.50 15.73 -16.89
N GLU A 64 -8.64 14.76 -17.80
CA GLU A 64 -8.54 13.34 -17.44
C GLU A 64 -7.13 12.96 -16.99
N HIS A 65 -6.11 13.63 -17.52
CA HIS A 65 -4.73 13.46 -17.07
C HIS A 65 -4.53 13.99 -15.65
N GLU A 66 -5.07 15.16 -15.32
CA GLU A 66 -5.07 15.71 -13.96
C GLU A 66 -5.81 14.80 -12.98
N ASP A 67 -7.01 14.33 -13.36
CA ASP A 67 -7.78 13.37 -12.55
C ASP A 67 -6.98 12.09 -12.30
N TRP A 68 -6.29 11.57 -13.33
CA TRP A 68 -5.43 10.39 -13.19
C TRP A 68 -4.26 10.63 -12.23
N ILE A 69 -3.58 11.78 -12.34
CA ILE A 69 -2.48 12.15 -11.43
C ILE A 69 -2.97 12.25 -9.99
N ASN A 70 -4.13 12.89 -9.77
CA ASN A 70 -4.70 13.05 -8.43
C ASN A 70 -5.01 11.70 -7.79
N GLU A 71 -5.57 10.75 -8.54
CA GLU A 71 -5.81 9.39 -8.04
C GLU A 71 -4.50 8.62 -7.83
N HIS A 72 -3.51 8.79 -8.70
CA HIS A 72 -2.19 8.18 -8.53
C HIS A 72 -1.48 8.69 -7.27
N GLN A 73 -1.54 9.99 -6.99
CA GLN A 73 -0.99 10.60 -5.78
C GLN A 73 -1.67 10.04 -4.52
N LYS A 74 -3.00 9.92 -4.50
CA LYS A 74 -3.72 9.30 -3.37
C LYS A 74 -3.28 7.87 -3.09
N LEU A 75 -2.99 7.08 -4.14
CA LEU A 75 -2.47 5.73 -3.98
C LEU A 75 -1.05 5.73 -3.41
N MET A 76 -0.19 6.65 -3.86
CA MET A 76 1.15 6.83 -3.31
C MET A 76 1.12 7.24 -1.83
N ASP A 77 0.27 8.20 -1.46
CA ASP A 77 0.12 8.64 -0.07
C ASP A 77 -0.30 7.50 0.85
N ARG A 78 -1.23 6.64 0.40
CA ARG A 78 -1.63 5.44 1.16
C ARG A 78 -0.48 4.48 1.36
N VAL A 79 0.31 4.23 0.32
CA VAL A 79 1.46 3.33 0.41
C VAL A 79 2.53 3.85 1.35
N MET A 80 2.84 5.14 1.26
CA MET A 80 3.77 5.79 2.17
C MET A 80 3.27 5.72 3.62
N GLY A 81 1.98 5.94 3.85
CA GLY A 81 1.35 5.79 5.16
C GLY A 81 1.49 4.38 5.73
N GLN A 82 1.20 3.35 4.93
CA GLN A 82 1.33 1.95 5.38
C GLN A 82 2.78 1.56 5.69
N MET A 83 3.75 2.01 4.89
CA MET A 83 5.17 1.77 5.20
C MET A 83 5.60 2.46 6.48
N MET A 84 5.10 3.68 6.75
CA MET A 84 5.40 4.36 8.02
C MET A 84 4.80 3.61 9.21
N GLU A 85 3.54 3.16 9.10
CA GLU A 85 2.89 2.33 10.13
C GLU A 85 3.66 1.04 10.39
N GLU A 86 4.06 0.35 9.32
CA GLU A 86 4.88 -0.86 9.39
C GLU A 86 6.23 -0.61 10.09
N HIS A 87 6.94 0.43 9.67
CA HIS A 87 8.21 0.81 10.25
C HIS A 87 8.07 1.16 11.74
N HIS A 88 7.02 1.90 12.12
CA HIS A 88 6.69 2.18 13.52
C HIS A 88 6.45 0.90 14.32
N MET A 89 5.70 -0.05 13.75
CA MET A 89 5.40 -1.32 14.40
C MET A 89 6.68 -2.14 14.63
N LEU A 90 7.57 -2.19 13.63
CA LEU A 90 8.85 -2.89 13.72
C LEU A 90 9.76 -2.23 14.78
N MET A 91 9.84 -0.90 14.82
CA MET A 91 10.60 -0.19 15.85
C MET A 91 10.06 -0.45 17.26
N ASN A 92 8.75 -0.34 17.47
CA ASN A 92 8.11 -0.61 18.77
C ASN A 92 8.22 -2.08 19.20
N SER A 93 8.51 -2.98 18.27
CA SER A 93 8.71 -4.41 18.56
C SER A 93 10.17 -4.79 18.78
N GLY A 94 11.11 -4.00 18.25
CA GLY A 94 12.54 -4.12 18.52
C GLY A 94 12.95 -3.65 19.91
N ASP A 95 12.22 -2.68 20.49
CA ASP A 95 12.53 -2.13 21.82
C ASP A 95 12.20 -3.07 22.99
N LYS A 96 11.34 -4.08 22.80
CA LYS A 96 10.95 -5.01 23.88
C LYS A 96 11.98 -6.10 24.20
N HIS A 97 13.18 -6.05 23.60
CA HIS A 97 14.29 -6.97 23.90
C HIS A 97 15.45 -6.31 24.64
N LYS A 98 15.29 -5.09 25.18
CA LYS A 98 16.38 -4.41 25.89
C LYS A 98 15.93 -3.58 27.10
N HIS A 99 15.38 -4.22 28.13
CA HIS A 99 15.83 -4.11 29.54
C HIS A 99 14.96 -4.98 30.47
#